data_AF-A0A0Q8V9U8-F1
#
_entry.id   AF-A0A0Q8V9U8-F1
#
_cell.length_a   1.000
_cell.length_b   1.000
_cell.length_c   1.000
_cell.angle_alpha   90.00
_cell.angle_beta   90.00
_cell.angle_gamma   90.00
#
_symmetry.space_group_name_H-M   'P 1'
#
loop_
_entity.id
_entity.type
_entity.pdbx_description
1 polymer ?
#
loop_
_entity_poly.entity_id
_entity_poly.type
_entity_poly.pdbx_seq_one_letter_code
_entity_poly.pdbx_strand_id
1 'polypeptide(L)'
;MRHRLRVLRAHALAWVGLLRLAVAIARGRVDQVWVGDSHAAYFVADHFPPMVVGSTAERRWVWHLGPRLMFSIARDGFKPEMHRALRMLGRVPHSREVTWVFSFGEIDNRCHLAPRVADGLDLDFVAAYVDRIRGAVTDLGAPSGLVLFPPPPALEDFVHESFPVRGTNEERLVTHRMLRARLADEISAPASGPRLVALDLTDDLSDPQGWFDTALHFDGVHANDAGRALAQTRLHELLAQA
;
A
#
# COMPACT_ATOMS: atom_id res chain seq x y z
N MET A 1 28.75 8.98 10.99
CA MET A 1 29.11 7.54 10.91
C MET A 1 27.94 6.60 11.25
N ARG A 2 27.22 6.78 12.38
CA ARG A 2 26.11 5.91 12.80
C ARG A 2 24.93 5.82 11.80
N HIS A 3 24.53 6.92 11.17
CA HIS A 3 23.45 6.92 10.17
C HIS A 3 23.80 6.11 8.92
N ARG A 4 25.01 6.29 8.36
CA ARG A 4 25.47 5.52 7.19
C ARG A 4 25.48 4.01 7.45
N LEU A 5 25.91 3.58 8.63
CA LEU A 5 25.88 2.17 9.03
C LEU A 5 24.44 1.62 9.15
N ARG A 6 23.50 2.41 9.69
CA ARG A 6 22.08 2.02 9.74
C ARG A 6 21.50 1.85 8.33
N VAL A 7 21.79 2.78 7.42
CA VAL A 7 21.34 2.73 6.02
C VAL A 7 21.93 1.49 5.34
N LEU A 8 23.24 1.27 5.42
CA LEU A 8 23.88 0.09 4.83
C LEU A 8 23.28 -1.21 5.37
N ARG A 9 23.05 -1.29 6.68
CA ARG A 9 22.39 -2.45 7.30
C ARG A 9 20.97 -2.65 6.76
N ALA A 10 20.17 -1.59 6.66
CA ALA A 10 18.81 -1.69 6.13
C ALA A 10 18.80 -2.17 4.66
N HIS A 11 19.70 -1.65 3.83
CA HIS A 11 19.87 -2.10 2.44
C HIS A 11 20.27 -3.58 2.36
N ALA A 12 21.24 -4.02 3.17
CA ALA A 12 21.65 -5.42 3.21
C ALA A 12 20.49 -6.34 3.64
N LEU A 13 19.75 -5.96 4.68
CA LEU A 13 18.57 -6.71 5.14
C LEU A 13 17.45 -6.75 4.09
N ALA A 14 17.24 -5.66 3.35
CA ALA A 14 16.29 -5.65 2.24
C ALA A 14 16.68 -6.65 1.15
N TRP A 15 17.95 -6.70 0.75
CA TRP A 15 18.44 -7.68 -0.23
C TRP A 15 18.32 -9.13 0.26
N VAL A 16 18.62 -9.39 1.53
CA VAL A 16 18.42 -10.71 2.13
C VAL A 16 16.93 -11.09 2.12
N GLY A 17 16.05 -10.15 2.48
CA GLY A 17 14.60 -10.34 2.43
C GLY A 17 14.09 -10.63 1.01
N LEU A 18 14.57 -9.88 0.01
CA LEU A 18 14.26 -10.09 -1.40
C LEU A 18 14.73 -11.44 -1.92
N LEU A 19 15.93 -11.89 -1.55
CA LEU A 19 16.42 -13.21 -1.91
C LEU A 19 15.55 -14.31 -1.29
N ARG A 20 15.17 -14.16 -0.02
CA ARG A 20 14.26 -15.11 0.65
C ARG A 20 12.89 -15.14 0.01
N LEU A 21 12.35 -13.98 -0.38
CA LEU A 21 11.11 -13.86 -1.13
C LEU A 21 11.22 -14.59 -2.47
N ALA A 22 12.28 -14.34 -3.25
CA ALA A 22 12.52 -15.01 -4.51
C ALA A 22 12.56 -16.54 -4.36
N VAL A 23 13.26 -17.05 -3.34
CA VAL A 23 13.30 -18.50 -3.04
C VAL A 23 11.92 -19.04 -2.63
N ALA A 24 11.13 -18.28 -1.87
CA ALA A 24 9.79 -18.68 -1.48
C ALA A 24 8.83 -18.71 -2.68
N ILE A 25 8.89 -17.71 -3.55
CA ILE A 25 8.14 -17.64 -4.81
C ILE A 25 8.51 -18.84 -5.69
N ALA A 26 9.81 -19.10 -5.89
CA ALA A 26 10.29 -20.23 -6.70
C ALA A 26 9.78 -21.61 -6.19
N ARG A 27 9.43 -21.70 -4.91
CA ARG A 27 8.91 -22.92 -4.27
C ARG A 27 7.38 -22.97 -4.20
N GLY A 28 6.68 -22.01 -4.80
CA GLY A 28 5.23 -21.90 -4.73
C GLY A 28 4.71 -21.70 -3.30
N ARG A 29 5.46 -20.98 -2.44
CA ARG A 29 5.14 -20.73 -1.03
C ARG A 29 4.69 -19.30 -0.75
N VAL A 30 4.24 -18.59 -1.77
CA VAL A 30 3.81 -17.20 -1.68
C VAL A 30 2.52 -17.06 -2.46
N ASP A 31 1.47 -16.63 -1.78
CA ASP A 31 0.19 -16.28 -2.41
C ASP A 31 0.12 -14.77 -2.64
N GLN A 32 0.63 -13.98 -1.69
CA GLN A 32 0.45 -12.54 -1.67
C GLN A 32 1.72 -11.82 -1.25
N VAL A 33 1.99 -10.69 -1.91
CA VAL A 33 3.01 -9.72 -1.50
C VAL A 33 2.39 -8.33 -1.41
N TRP A 34 2.44 -7.76 -0.21
CA TRP A 34 1.94 -6.42 0.08
C TRP A 34 3.10 -5.42 0.09
N VAL A 35 3.04 -4.41 -0.77
CA VAL A 35 4.08 -3.41 -0.97
C VAL A 35 3.52 -2.05 -0.54
N GLY A 36 4.15 -1.41 0.44
CA GLY A 36 3.54 -0.19 0.98
C GLY A 36 4.24 0.41 2.19
N ASP A 37 3.50 1.29 2.85
CA ASP A 37 3.80 1.83 4.18
C ASP A 37 3.40 0.82 5.28
N SER A 38 3.13 1.31 6.49
CA SER A 38 2.72 0.49 7.62
C SER A 38 1.41 -0.27 7.39
N HIS A 39 0.48 0.26 6.60
CA HIS A 39 -0.78 -0.42 6.29
C HIS A 39 -0.55 -1.72 5.52
N ALA A 40 0.43 -1.76 4.61
CA ALA A 40 0.80 -3.01 3.93
C ALA A 40 1.23 -4.11 4.92
N ALA A 41 1.84 -3.74 6.06
CA ALA A 41 2.17 -4.71 7.11
C ALA A 41 0.93 -5.10 7.92
N TYR A 42 0.19 -4.09 8.39
CA TYR A 42 -0.93 -4.28 9.31
C TYR A 42 -2.22 -4.79 8.66
N PHE A 43 -2.33 -4.89 7.34
CA PHE A 43 -3.41 -5.65 6.70
C PHE A 43 -3.10 -7.15 6.55
N VAL A 44 -1.84 -7.54 6.81
CA VAL A 44 -1.38 -8.92 6.67
C VAL A 44 -1.14 -9.59 8.02
N ALA A 45 -0.54 -8.87 8.97
CA ALA A 45 -0.21 -9.38 10.30
C ALA A 45 -0.29 -8.29 11.38
N ASP A 46 -0.16 -8.68 12.64
CA ASP A 46 -0.14 -7.81 13.82
C ASP A 46 1.25 -7.17 14.10
N HIS A 47 2.24 -7.44 13.26
CA HIS A 47 3.61 -6.98 13.45
C HIS A 47 4.27 -6.58 12.13
N PHE A 48 5.26 -5.69 12.23
CA PHE A 48 6.13 -5.38 11.10
C PHE A 48 7.06 -6.56 10.78
N PRO A 49 7.38 -6.80 9.50
CA PRO A 49 8.41 -7.77 9.17
C PRO A 49 9.74 -7.35 9.82
N PRO A 50 10.52 -8.31 10.37
CA PRO A 50 11.81 -8.01 11.00
C PRO A 50 12.86 -7.46 10.01
N MET A 51 12.57 -7.54 8.72
CA MET A 51 13.34 -6.96 7.62
C MET A 51 12.40 -6.11 6.76
N VAL A 52 12.96 -5.19 5.97
CA VAL A 52 12.22 -4.39 4.97
C VAL A 52 11.34 -5.26 4.06
N VAL A 53 11.79 -6.50 3.78
CA VAL A 53 11.03 -7.52 3.07
C VAL A 53 10.97 -8.80 3.91
N GLY A 54 9.78 -9.31 4.22
CA GLY A 54 9.65 -10.51 5.04
C GLY A 54 8.27 -11.16 4.99
N SER A 55 8.21 -12.44 5.34
CA SER A 55 6.95 -13.13 5.62
C SER A 55 6.44 -12.70 6.98
N THR A 56 5.15 -12.37 7.04
CA THR A 56 4.46 -11.91 8.26
C THR A 56 3.32 -12.85 8.66
N ALA A 57 2.83 -13.66 7.72
CA ALA A 57 1.94 -14.79 7.96
C ALA A 57 2.23 -15.91 6.96
N GLU A 58 1.59 -17.07 7.13
CA GLU A 58 1.72 -18.19 6.20
C GLU A 58 1.44 -17.74 4.76
N ARG A 59 2.41 -17.97 3.86
CA ARG A 59 2.37 -17.63 2.43
C ARG A 59 2.12 -16.15 2.09
N ARG A 60 2.10 -15.25 3.08
CA ARG A 60 1.94 -13.80 2.89
C ARG A 60 3.20 -13.05 3.26
N TRP A 61 3.56 -12.12 2.40
CA TRP A 61 4.80 -11.34 2.51
C TRP A 61 4.51 -9.86 2.44
N VAL A 62 5.39 -9.09 3.06
CA VAL A 62 5.34 -7.64 3.08
C VAL A 62 6.68 -7.11 2.56
N TRP A 63 6.62 -6.13 1.67
CA TRP A 63 7.74 -5.28 1.28
C TRP A 63 7.44 -3.84 1.73
N HIS A 64 7.89 -3.52 2.94
CA HIS A 64 7.70 -2.23 3.55
C HIS A 64 8.68 -1.20 2.97
N LEU A 65 8.18 -0.09 2.42
CA LEU A 65 8.99 0.96 1.79
C LEU A 65 9.21 2.18 2.70
N GLY A 66 8.80 2.09 3.98
CA GLY A 66 8.77 3.24 4.87
C GLY A 66 7.54 4.12 4.64
N PRO A 67 7.50 5.33 5.21
CA PRO A 67 6.38 6.26 5.11
C PRO A 67 6.35 6.97 3.76
N ARG A 68 6.33 6.20 2.67
CA ARG A 68 6.40 6.74 1.32
C ARG A 68 5.02 7.23 0.90
N LEU A 69 4.96 8.46 0.45
CA LEU A 69 3.73 9.11 0.00
C LEU A 69 3.34 8.66 -1.41
N MET A 70 2.04 8.54 -1.66
CA MET A 70 1.44 8.39 -2.98
C MET A 70 1.92 9.51 -3.91
N PHE A 71 1.90 10.76 -3.43
CA PHE A 71 2.40 11.92 -4.16
C PHE A 71 3.88 11.78 -4.55
N SER A 72 4.71 11.26 -3.64
CA SER A 72 6.13 11.06 -3.91
C SER A 72 6.37 9.95 -4.94
N ILE A 73 5.52 8.91 -4.96
CA ILE A 73 5.55 7.88 -6.01
C ILE A 73 5.13 8.47 -7.34
N ALA A 74 4.04 9.25 -7.39
CA ALA A 74 3.61 9.93 -8.62
C ALA A 74 4.73 10.77 -9.24
N ARG A 75 5.34 11.64 -8.42
CA ARG A 75 6.38 12.58 -8.83
C ARG A 75 7.68 11.89 -9.23
N ASP A 76 8.21 11.04 -8.35
CA ASP A 76 9.59 10.52 -8.47
C ASP A 76 9.66 9.09 -9.02
N GLY A 77 8.53 8.39 -9.10
CA GLY A 77 8.49 6.96 -9.36
C GLY A 77 8.99 6.12 -8.19
N PHE A 78 9.06 4.80 -8.40
CA PHE A 78 9.80 3.92 -7.50
C PHE A 78 11.30 4.07 -7.75
N LYS A 79 12.12 3.73 -6.76
CA LYS A 79 13.57 3.83 -6.92
C LYS A 79 14.05 2.81 -7.97
N PRO A 80 15.10 3.10 -8.77
CA PRO A 80 15.58 2.18 -9.81
C PRO A 80 15.91 0.78 -9.30
N GLU A 81 16.38 0.65 -8.05
CA GLU A 81 16.69 -0.63 -7.42
C GLU A 81 15.43 -1.48 -7.20
N MET A 82 14.29 -0.85 -6.90
CA MET A 82 13.02 -1.54 -6.77
C MET A 82 12.57 -2.09 -8.12
N HIS A 83 12.62 -1.29 -9.18
CA HIS A 83 12.34 -1.74 -10.55
C HIS A 83 13.24 -2.92 -10.96
N ARG A 84 14.54 -2.86 -10.63
CA ARG A 84 15.47 -3.98 -10.89
C ARG A 84 15.06 -5.23 -10.11
N ALA A 85 14.70 -5.10 -8.83
CA ALA A 85 14.26 -6.22 -8.01
C ALA A 85 12.95 -6.83 -8.51
N LEU A 86 11.95 -6.02 -8.89
CA LEU A 86 10.70 -6.47 -9.48
C LEU A 86 10.94 -7.27 -10.76
N ARG A 87 11.78 -6.79 -11.67
CA ARG A 87 12.17 -7.53 -12.89
C ARG A 87 12.87 -8.85 -12.61
N MET A 88 13.64 -8.93 -11.54
CA MET A 88 14.29 -10.19 -11.14
C MET A 88 13.26 -11.16 -10.55
N LEU A 89 12.36 -10.68 -9.69
CA LEU A 89 11.29 -11.49 -9.11
C LEU A 89 10.34 -12.02 -10.19
N GLY A 90 9.99 -11.19 -11.18
CA GLY A 90 9.14 -11.59 -12.30
C GLY A 90 9.69 -12.72 -13.19
N ARG A 91 11.00 -13.00 -13.11
CA ARG A 91 11.65 -14.12 -13.82
C ARG A 91 11.67 -15.41 -13.01
N VAL A 92 11.25 -15.37 -11.75
CA VAL A 92 11.23 -16.53 -10.86
C VAL A 92 10.01 -17.41 -11.20
N PRO A 93 10.15 -18.75 -11.21
CA PRO A 93 9.00 -19.65 -11.33
C PRO A 93 7.89 -19.31 -10.32
N HIS A 94 6.63 -19.45 -10.72
CA HIS A 94 5.44 -19.10 -9.94
C HIS A 94 5.26 -17.59 -9.63
N SER A 95 6.14 -16.69 -10.07
CA SER A 95 5.97 -15.24 -9.79
C SER A 95 4.69 -14.65 -10.36
N ARG A 96 4.12 -15.24 -11.43
CA ARG A 96 2.87 -14.80 -12.05
C ARG A 96 1.61 -15.24 -11.30
N GLU A 97 1.75 -16.20 -10.37
CA GLU A 97 0.65 -16.70 -9.53
C GLU A 97 0.50 -15.86 -8.25
N VAL A 98 1.51 -15.04 -7.92
CA VAL A 98 1.52 -14.18 -6.73
C VAL A 98 0.62 -12.96 -6.95
N THR A 99 -0.28 -12.71 -6.00
CA THR A 99 -1.05 -11.46 -5.93
C THR A 99 -0.18 -10.34 -5.34
N TRP A 100 -0.01 -9.26 -6.09
CA TRP A 100 0.75 -8.07 -5.67
C TRP A 100 -0.21 -6.96 -5.26
N VAL A 101 -0.16 -6.53 -4.00
CA VAL A 101 -1.02 -5.49 -3.45
C VAL A 101 -0.18 -4.26 -3.12
N PHE A 102 -0.55 -3.09 -3.65
CA PHE A 102 0.12 -1.81 -3.39
C PHE A 102 -0.73 -0.96 -2.46
N SER A 103 -0.18 -0.53 -1.33
CA SER A 103 -0.90 0.20 -0.27
C SER A 103 -0.15 1.48 0.09
N PHE A 104 -0.70 2.62 -0.30
CA PHE A 104 -0.17 3.96 -0.01
C PHE A 104 -1.31 4.97 0.09
N GLY A 105 -1.05 6.13 0.69
CA GLY A 105 -1.93 7.30 0.62
C GLY A 105 -2.62 7.70 1.91
N GLU A 106 -2.60 6.87 2.96
CA GLU A 106 -3.11 7.28 4.28
C GLU A 106 -2.35 8.51 4.79
N ILE A 107 -1.02 8.46 4.74
CA ILE A 107 -0.16 9.56 5.20
C ILE A 107 -0.36 10.80 4.33
N ASP A 108 -0.56 10.64 3.02
CA ASP A 108 -0.91 11.75 2.13
C ASP A 108 -2.18 12.45 2.63
N ASN A 109 -3.24 11.69 2.89
CA ASN A 109 -4.50 12.25 3.36
C ASN A 109 -4.37 12.91 4.74
N ARG A 110 -3.81 12.19 5.72
CA ARG A 110 -3.69 12.64 7.11
C ARG A 110 -2.79 13.86 7.26
N CYS A 111 -1.65 13.89 6.57
CA CYS A 111 -0.59 14.86 6.85
C CYS A 111 -0.49 15.99 5.81
N HIS A 112 -1.06 15.83 4.61
CA HIS A 112 -0.69 16.70 3.49
C HIS A 112 -1.85 17.20 2.62
N LEU A 113 -2.76 16.31 2.21
CA LEU A 113 -3.72 16.63 1.16
C LEU A 113 -4.84 17.55 1.67
N ALA A 114 -5.40 17.28 2.84
CA ALA A 114 -6.57 18.02 3.35
C ALA A 114 -6.44 19.55 3.30
N PRO A 115 -5.40 20.18 3.90
CA PRO A 115 -5.26 21.63 3.80
C PRO A 115 -5.00 22.11 2.37
N ARG A 116 -4.34 21.31 1.53
CA ARG A 116 -4.00 21.71 0.16
C ARG A 116 -5.19 21.66 -0.78
N VAL A 117 -6.05 20.65 -0.62
CA VAL A 117 -7.29 20.53 -1.39
C VAL A 117 -8.27 21.63 -0.99
N ALA A 118 -8.35 21.96 0.30
CA ALA A 118 -9.08 23.14 0.77
C ALA A 118 -8.56 24.45 0.12
N ASP A 119 -7.24 24.55 -0.10
CA ASP A 119 -6.60 25.66 -0.83
C ASP A 119 -6.67 25.53 -2.38
N GLY A 120 -7.41 24.55 -2.92
CA GLY A 120 -7.66 24.40 -4.36
C GLY A 120 -6.68 23.50 -5.12
N LEU A 121 -5.87 22.67 -4.44
CA LEU A 121 -5.04 21.66 -5.09
C LEU A 121 -5.91 20.61 -5.83
N ASP A 122 -5.55 20.34 -7.08
CA ASP A 122 -6.09 19.20 -7.84
C ASP A 122 -5.32 17.89 -7.51
N LEU A 123 -6.04 16.78 -7.53
CA LEU A 123 -5.54 15.42 -7.33
C LEU A 123 -5.01 14.77 -8.62
N ASP A 124 -4.61 15.56 -9.61
CA ASP A 124 -4.08 15.08 -10.90
C ASP A 124 -2.85 14.17 -10.78
N PHE A 125 -2.12 14.22 -9.65
CA PHE A 125 -1.00 13.32 -9.40
C PHE A 125 -1.45 11.83 -9.32
N VAL A 126 -2.73 11.57 -9.08
CA VAL A 126 -3.28 10.21 -8.95
C VAL A 126 -3.11 9.41 -10.24
N ALA A 127 -3.30 10.03 -11.41
CA ALA A 127 -3.07 9.39 -12.70
C ALA A 127 -1.61 8.90 -12.82
N ALA A 128 -0.66 9.79 -12.52
CA ALA A 128 0.76 9.45 -12.53
C ALA A 128 1.10 8.36 -11.49
N TYR A 129 0.49 8.39 -10.30
CA TYR A 129 0.65 7.33 -9.31
C TYR A 129 0.20 5.96 -9.85
N VAL A 130 -1.01 5.88 -10.41
CA VAL A 130 -1.56 4.65 -11.00
C VAL A 130 -0.66 4.13 -12.12
N ASP A 131 -0.15 5.01 -12.97
CA ASP A 131 0.83 4.65 -14.01
C ASP A 131 2.13 4.09 -13.43
N ARG A 132 2.63 4.63 -12.30
CA ARG A 132 3.82 4.08 -11.63
C ARG A 132 3.57 2.69 -11.06
N ILE A 133 2.38 2.45 -10.50
CA ILE A 133 2.00 1.10 -10.04
C ILE A 133 1.93 0.15 -11.23
N ARG A 134 1.29 0.55 -12.34
CA ARG A 134 1.21 -0.27 -13.56
C ARG A 134 2.60 -0.60 -14.11
N GLY A 135 3.53 0.34 -14.06
CA GLY A 135 4.94 0.12 -14.39
C GLY A 135 5.61 -0.92 -13.48
N ALA A 136 5.34 -0.89 -12.16
CA ALA A 136 5.85 -1.89 -11.22
C ALA A 136 5.28 -3.29 -11.49
N VAL A 137 3.99 -3.40 -11.80
CA VAL A 137 3.34 -4.67 -12.21
C VAL A 137 3.90 -5.17 -13.54
N THR A 138 4.18 -4.26 -14.47
CA THR A 138 4.81 -4.58 -15.76
C THR A 138 6.20 -5.16 -15.57
N ASP A 139 7.01 -4.57 -14.67
CA ASP A 139 8.33 -5.09 -14.32
C ASP A 139 8.26 -6.51 -13.73
N LEU A 140 7.22 -6.82 -12.95
CA LEU A 140 6.96 -8.17 -12.45
C LEU A 140 6.54 -9.16 -13.55
N GLY A 141 6.13 -8.67 -14.72
CA GLY A 141 5.52 -9.51 -15.77
C GLY A 141 4.23 -10.19 -15.30
N ALA A 142 3.58 -9.63 -14.28
CA ALA A 142 2.31 -10.11 -13.75
C ALA A 142 1.16 -9.59 -14.63
N PRO A 143 0.11 -10.40 -14.87
CA PRO A 143 -1.02 -9.98 -15.70
C PRO A 143 -1.86 -8.89 -15.02
N SER A 144 -1.83 -8.83 -13.70
CA SER A 144 -2.56 -7.86 -12.90
C SER A 144 -1.85 -7.50 -11.59
N GLY A 145 -2.30 -6.41 -10.97
CA GLY A 145 -1.95 -6.02 -9.61
C GLY A 145 -3.13 -5.36 -8.90
N LEU A 146 -3.11 -5.38 -7.58
CA LEU A 146 -4.14 -4.75 -6.74
C LEU A 146 -3.62 -3.44 -6.18
N VAL A 147 -4.46 -2.41 -6.17
CA VAL A 147 -4.21 -1.15 -5.46
C VAL A 147 -5.20 -1.07 -4.31
N LEU A 148 -4.68 -1.13 -3.08
CA LEU A 148 -5.49 -0.84 -1.90
C LEU A 148 -5.71 0.67 -1.84
N PHE A 149 -6.97 1.07 -1.77
CA PHE A 149 -7.32 2.47 -1.52
C PHE A 149 -6.87 2.89 -0.12
N PRO A 150 -6.51 4.17 0.08
CA PRO A 150 -6.24 4.69 1.40
C PRO A 150 -7.40 4.34 2.32
N PRO A 151 -7.14 3.74 3.50
CA PRO A 151 -8.18 3.47 4.46
C PRO A 151 -8.84 4.79 4.93
N PRO A 152 -10.01 4.74 5.59
CA PRO A 152 -10.70 5.95 6.02
C PRO A 152 -9.80 6.86 6.87
N PRO A 153 -10.06 8.17 6.97
CA PRO A 153 -9.17 9.08 7.68
C PRO A 153 -9.13 8.85 9.20
N ALA A 154 -7.94 9.04 9.79
CA ALA A 154 -7.77 9.12 11.24
C ALA A 154 -8.49 10.34 11.85
N LEU A 155 -9.07 10.14 13.04
CA LEU A 155 -9.58 11.22 13.88
C LEU A 155 -8.42 12.03 14.49
N GLU A 156 -8.71 13.26 14.88
CA GLU A 156 -7.73 14.24 15.38
C GLU A 156 -6.95 13.76 16.61
N ASP A 157 -7.54 12.86 17.40
CA ASP A 157 -6.95 12.34 18.65
C ASP A 157 -5.72 11.45 18.43
N PHE A 158 -5.42 11.06 17.18
CA PHE A 158 -4.18 10.35 16.85
C PHE A 158 -3.00 11.30 16.74
N VAL A 159 -2.18 11.39 17.79
CA VAL A 159 -0.98 12.24 17.80
C VAL A 159 0.27 11.39 17.58
N HIS A 160 0.88 11.52 16.39
CA HIS A 160 2.21 10.99 16.12
C HIS A 160 3.15 12.12 15.69
N GLU A 161 4.21 12.39 16.46
CA GLU A 161 5.10 13.55 16.24
C GLU A 161 5.71 13.62 14.83
N SER A 162 6.01 12.46 14.24
CA SER A 162 6.57 12.39 12.87
C SER A 162 5.52 12.47 11.75
N PHE A 163 4.24 12.30 12.06
CA PHE A 163 3.13 12.23 11.10
C PHE A 163 1.93 13.01 11.65
N PRO A 164 2.03 14.35 11.70
CA PRO A 164 0.98 15.17 12.30
C PRO A 164 -0.31 15.09 11.48
N VAL A 165 -1.44 15.03 12.17
CA VAL A 165 -2.76 15.20 11.57
C VAL A 165 -2.92 16.68 11.18
N ARG A 166 -3.30 16.95 9.92
CA ARG A 166 -3.49 18.32 9.40
C ARG A 166 -4.86 18.49 8.76
N GLY A 167 -5.34 19.73 8.80
CA GLY A 167 -6.70 20.09 8.38
C GLY A 167 -7.73 19.69 9.45
N THR A 168 -8.96 20.17 9.29
CA THR A 168 -10.09 19.74 10.14
C THR A 168 -10.49 18.30 9.80
N ASN A 169 -11.32 17.68 10.66
CA ASN A 169 -11.90 16.39 10.34
C ASN A 169 -12.62 16.47 8.99
N GLU A 170 -13.56 17.41 8.84
CA GLU A 170 -14.38 17.58 7.64
C GLU A 170 -13.54 17.70 6.36
N GLU A 171 -12.46 18.48 6.40
CA GLU A 171 -11.51 18.63 5.28
C GLU A 171 -10.87 17.28 4.91
N ARG A 172 -10.45 16.48 5.89
CA ARG A 172 -9.87 15.15 5.64
C ARG A 172 -10.87 14.16 5.07
N LEU A 173 -12.13 14.20 5.49
CA LEU A 173 -13.17 13.31 4.97
C LEU A 173 -13.55 13.67 3.53
N VAL A 174 -13.70 14.97 3.24
CA VAL A 174 -13.93 15.44 1.86
C VAL A 174 -12.76 15.05 0.97
N THR A 175 -11.54 15.31 1.42
CA THR A 175 -10.32 14.99 0.66
C THR A 175 -10.16 13.49 0.43
N HIS A 176 -10.45 12.67 1.44
CA HIS A 176 -10.44 11.21 1.29
C HIS A 176 -11.42 10.74 0.23
N ARG A 177 -12.67 11.24 0.25
CA ARG A 177 -13.69 10.89 -0.75
C ARG A 177 -13.27 11.32 -2.16
N MET A 178 -12.69 12.51 -2.32
CA MET A 178 -12.16 12.99 -3.60
C MET A 178 -11.01 12.10 -4.10
N LEU A 179 -10.09 11.72 -3.22
CA LEU A 179 -8.97 10.84 -3.54
C LEU A 179 -9.43 9.43 -3.93
N ARG A 180 -10.38 8.87 -3.17
CA ARG A 180 -11.02 7.58 -3.46
C ARG A 180 -11.68 7.59 -4.83
N ALA A 181 -12.50 8.60 -5.14
CA ALA A 181 -13.15 8.74 -6.43
C ALA A 181 -12.13 8.84 -7.57
N ARG A 182 -11.11 9.69 -7.42
CA ARG A 182 -10.06 9.86 -8.43
C ARG A 182 -9.27 8.57 -8.67
N LEU A 183 -8.96 7.82 -7.62
CA LEU A 183 -8.32 6.50 -7.73
C LEU A 183 -9.20 5.49 -8.48
N ALA A 184 -10.50 5.47 -8.19
CA ALA A 184 -11.45 4.59 -8.87
C ALA A 184 -11.54 4.88 -10.38
N ASP A 185 -11.60 6.17 -10.74
CA ASP A 185 -11.62 6.61 -12.14
C ASP A 185 -10.33 6.21 -12.87
N GLU A 186 -9.17 6.50 -12.28
CA GLU A 186 -7.87 6.23 -12.92
C GLU A 186 -7.52 4.74 -13.02
N ILE A 187 -7.98 3.92 -12.08
CA ILE A 187 -7.81 2.45 -12.16
C ILE A 187 -8.75 1.84 -13.19
N SER A 188 -9.97 2.36 -13.30
CA SER A 188 -10.99 1.85 -14.24
C SER A 188 -10.77 2.36 -15.67
N ALA A 189 -9.98 3.42 -15.85
CA ALA A 189 -9.66 3.98 -17.15
C ALA A 189 -8.96 2.95 -18.06
N PRO A 190 -9.32 2.87 -19.36
CA PRO A 190 -8.61 2.04 -20.31
C PRO A 190 -7.13 2.40 -20.38
N ALA A 191 -6.26 1.41 -20.23
CA ALA A 191 -4.82 1.61 -20.28
C ALA A 191 -4.11 0.47 -21.01
N SER A 192 -2.93 0.79 -21.54
CA SER A 192 -2.01 -0.23 -22.05
C SER A 192 -1.24 -0.88 -20.89
N GLY A 193 -1.07 -2.20 -20.96
CA GLY A 193 -0.31 -2.97 -19.96
C GLY A 193 -1.18 -3.81 -19.03
N PRO A 194 -0.65 -4.24 -17.88
CA PRO A 194 -1.34 -5.12 -16.96
C PRO A 194 -2.55 -4.45 -16.31
N ARG A 195 -3.56 -5.26 -15.99
CA ARG A 195 -4.80 -4.80 -15.35
C ARG A 195 -4.50 -4.40 -13.90
N LEU A 196 -4.93 -3.20 -13.50
CA LEU A 196 -5.01 -2.87 -12.09
C LEU A 196 -6.44 -3.09 -11.60
N VAL A 197 -6.58 -3.57 -10.37
CA VAL A 197 -7.88 -3.76 -9.73
C VAL A 197 -7.86 -3.03 -8.39
N ALA A 198 -8.92 -2.29 -8.11
CA ALA A 198 -9.09 -1.61 -6.84
C ALA A 198 -9.47 -2.63 -5.76
N LEU A 199 -8.72 -2.63 -4.65
CA LEU A 199 -9.17 -3.20 -3.40
C LEU A 199 -9.65 -2.03 -2.54
N ASP A 200 -10.93 -1.74 -2.61
CA ASP A 200 -11.55 -0.64 -1.85
C ASP A 200 -12.21 -1.19 -0.59
N LEU A 201 -11.56 -0.96 0.55
CA LEU A 201 -12.04 -1.36 1.87
C LEU A 201 -12.62 -0.18 2.64
N THR A 202 -12.84 0.96 2.00
CA THR A 202 -13.21 2.20 2.68
C THR A 202 -14.48 2.00 3.51
N ASP A 203 -15.56 1.55 2.88
CA ASP A 203 -16.86 1.43 3.55
C ASP A 203 -16.86 0.28 4.57
N ASP A 204 -16.14 -0.80 4.29
CA ASP A 204 -15.98 -1.94 5.18
C ASP A 204 -15.22 -1.60 6.47
N LEU A 205 -14.27 -0.67 6.40
CA LEU A 205 -13.44 -0.24 7.53
C LEU A 205 -13.96 1.03 8.21
N SER A 206 -15.10 1.56 7.75
CA SER A 206 -15.67 2.81 8.24
C SER A 206 -16.79 2.61 9.25
N ASP A 207 -16.90 3.55 10.19
CA ASP A 207 -18.11 3.79 10.97
C ASP A 207 -19.22 4.41 10.09
N PRO A 208 -20.46 4.57 10.61
CA PRO A 208 -21.56 5.19 9.86
C PRO A 208 -21.32 6.62 9.36
N GLN A 209 -20.31 7.31 9.89
CA GLN A 209 -19.94 8.67 9.55
C GLN A 209 -18.82 8.71 8.49
N GLY A 210 -18.19 7.58 8.18
CA GLY A 210 -17.11 7.45 7.21
C GLY A 210 -15.70 7.59 7.81
N TRP A 211 -15.58 7.54 9.14
CA TRP A 211 -14.28 7.49 9.84
C TRP A 211 -13.87 6.05 10.07
N PHE A 212 -12.63 5.81 10.48
CA PHE A 212 -12.24 4.49 10.94
C PHE A 212 -13.18 3.95 12.02
N ASP A 213 -13.66 2.72 11.82
CA ASP A 213 -14.34 1.98 12.88
C ASP A 213 -13.33 1.56 13.95
N THR A 214 -13.46 2.11 15.16
CA THR A 214 -12.62 1.77 16.32
C THR A 214 -12.66 0.28 16.69
N ALA A 215 -13.71 -0.45 16.33
CA ALA A 215 -13.78 -1.90 16.54
C ALA A 215 -12.86 -2.69 15.59
N LEU A 216 -12.38 -2.07 14.51
CA LEU A 216 -11.54 -2.69 13.48
C LEU A 216 -10.09 -2.20 13.50
N HIS A 217 -9.74 -1.25 14.39
CA HIS A 217 -8.42 -0.62 14.48
C HIS A 217 -7.90 -0.63 15.92
N PHE A 218 -6.59 -0.77 16.13
CA PHE A 218 -6.03 -0.85 17.50
C PHE A 218 -5.42 0.46 18.01
N ASP A 219 -5.00 1.35 17.12
CA ASP A 219 -4.36 2.63 17.47
C ASP A 219 -4.98 3.82 16.72
N GLY A 220 -6.18 3.65 16.15
CA GLY A 220 -6.85 4.70 15.38
C GLY A 220 -6.31 4.90 13.96
N VAL A 221 -5.39 4.03 13.51
CA VAL A 221 -4.84 4.04 12.14
C VAL A 221 -4.74 2.62 11.60
N HIS A 222 -4.16 1.71 12.37
CA HIS A 222 -3.82 0.37 11.90
C HIS A 222 -4.87 -0.66 12.27
N ALA A 223 -5.15 -1.57 11.33
CA ALA A 223 -6.14 -2.62 11.49
C ALA A 223 -5.76 -3.60 12.62
N ASN A 224 -6.72 -3.88 13.49
CA ASN A 224 -6.63 -4.96 14.47
C ASN A 224 -6.95 -6.32 13.82
N ASP A 225 -7.03 -7.39 14.61
CA ASP A 225 -7.28 -8.74 14.12
C ASP A 225 -8.59 -8.86 13.32
N ALA A 226 -9.65 -8.17 13.77
CA ALA A 226 -10.94 -8.15 13.09
C ALA A 226 -10.88 -7.38 11.76
N GLY A 227 -10.26 -6.19 11.75
CA GLY A 227 -10.06 -5.41 10.53
C GLY A 227 -9.19 -6.14 9.50
N ARG A 228 -8.15 -6.86 9.96
CA ARG A 228 -7.33 -7.72 9.09
C ARG A 228 -8.12 -8.89 8.52
N ALA A 229 -8.90 -9.58 9.34
CA ALA A 229 -9.72 -10.69 8.88
C ALA A 229 -10.72 -10.23 7.80
N LEU A 230 -11.37 -9.10 8.02
CA LEU A 230 -12.27 -8.46 7.05
C LEU A 230 -11.55 -8.15 5.72
N ALA A 231 -10.40 -7.47 5.79
CA ALA A 231 -9.60 -7.12 4.61
C ALA A 231 -9.19 -8.37 3.80
N GLN A 232 -8.79 -9.45 4.48
CA GLN A 232 -8.44 -10.71 3.84
C GLN A 232 -9.65 -11.40 3.22
N THR A 233 -10.82 -11.38 3.88
CA THR A 233 -12.07 -11.89 3.30
C THR A 233 -12.44 -11.16 2.02
N ARG A 234 -12.43 -9.82 2.03
CA ARG A 234 -12.72 -9.00 0.85
C ARG A 234 -11.72 -9.22 -0.27
N LEU A 235 -10.44 -9.37 0.06
CA LEU A 235 -9.42 -9.73 -0.93
C LEU A 235 -9.73 -11.09 -1.59
N HIS A 236 -10.07 -12.11 -0.81
CA HIS A 236 -10.40 -13.42 -1.37
C HIS A 236 -11.67 -13.38 -2.24
N GLU A 237 -12.70 -12.65 -1.82
CA GLU A 237 -13.92 -12.44 -2.62
C GLU A 237 -13.61 -11.74 -3.95
N LEU A 238 -12.77 -10.71 -3.93
CA LEU A 238 -12.33 -9.99 -5.13
C LEU A 238 -11.57 -10.91 -6.08
N LEU A 239 -10.63 -11.71 -5.56
CA LEU A 239 -9.84 -12.64 -6.36
C LEU A 239 -10.69 -13.77 -6.95
N ALA A 240 -11.77 -14.19 -6.29
CA ALA A 240 -12.68 -15.21 -6.80
C ALA A 240 -13.55 -14.72 -7.98
N GLN A 241 -13.67 -13.41 -8.17
CA GLN A 241 -14.45 -12.77 -9.24
C GLN A 241 -13.60 -12.37 -10.46
N ALA A 242 -12.27 -12.41 -10.34
CA ALA A 242 -11.32 -11.93 -11.34
C ALA A 242 -10.93 -13.00 -12.37
#